data_AF-A0A2T6II37-F1
#
_entry.id   AF-A0A2T6II37-F1
#
_cell.length_a   1.000
_cell.length_b   1.000
_cell.length_c   1.000
_cell.angle_alpha   90.00
_cell.angle_beta   90.00
_cell.angle_gamma   90.00
#
_symmetry.space_group_name_H-M   'P 1'
#
loop_
_entity.id
_entity.type
_entity.pdbx_description
1 polymer ?
#
loop_
_entity_poly.entity_id
_entity_poly.type
_entity_poly.pdbx_seq_one_letter_code
_entity_poly.pdbx_strand_id
1 'polypeptide(L)'
;ALLYLKRQPVGVIHHLDIKPGNVLLQRGKCKLADFGLSRVIPREQVTHLAEGANGQALLWEGGGTLWYQPPECLIFQRQRQVKRACTSEDGRNLSPRKRALSRNPAPPGEPRAAPSTSPREPREASRRHEAKLRRGGEEDREEKQNLLALADKDLEAFFRALPVIRSVPLNDKIDIWAVGCILYEMLFNKRPFGPSPAQNTTDPT
;
A
#
# COMPACT_ATOMS: atom_id res chain seq x y z
N ALA A 1 -20.10 -10.23 11.84
CA ALA A 1 -20.61 -9.30 10.82
C ALA A 1 -19.79 -9.38 9.51
N LEU A 2 -18.48 -9.10 9.51
CA LEU A 2 -17.69 -9.15 8.26
C LEU A 2 -17.73 -10.49 7.53
N LEU A 3 -17.59 -11.62 8.25
CA LEU A 3 -17.70 -12.95 7.64
C LEU A 3 -19.06 -13.17 6.96
N TYR A 4 -20.13 -12.59 7.49
CA TYR A 4 -21.45 -12.66 6.88
C TYR A 4 -21.46 -11.92 5.54
N LEU A 5 -20.86 -10.72 5.47
CA LEU A 5 -20.70 -9.95 4.22
C LEU A 5 -19.94 -10.73 3.12
N LYS A 6 -18.96 -11.57 3.51
CA LYS A 6 -18.20 -12.40 2.56
C LYS A 6 -18.95 -13.64 2.07
N ARG A 7 -20.05 -14.00 2.72
CA ARG A 7 -20.82 -15.22 2.43
C ARG A 7 -22.16 -14.93 1.76
N GLN A 8 -22.39 -13.70 1.30
CA GLN A 8 -23.67 -13.38 0.67
C GLN A 8 -23.88 -14.17 -0.63
N PRO A 9 -25.13 -14.56 -0.95
CA PRO A 9 -25.43 -15.23 -2.21
C PRO A 9 -25.10 -14.37 -3.42
N VAL A 10 -25.36 -13.06 -3.31
CA VAL A 10 -25.15 -12.07 -4.39
C VAL A 10 -23.67 -11.81 -4.71
N GLY A 11 -22.75 -12.23 -3.85
CA GLY A 11 -21.33 -11.96 -4.01
C GLY A 11 -20.60 -11.65 -2.71
N VAL A 12 -19.35 -11.23 -2.82
CA VAL A 12 -18.52 -10.82 -1.69
C VAL A 12 -18.67 -9.32 -1.48
N ILE A 13 -19.01 -8.91 -0.26
CA ILE A 13 -19.15 -7.49 0.09
C ILE A 13 -17.94 -7.03 0.90
N HIS A 14 -17.25 -5.99 0.44
CA HIS A 14 -16.21 -5.26 1.18
C HIS A 14 -16.80 -3.98 1.74
N HIS A 15 -16.58 -3.69 3.02
CA HIS A 15 -17.20 -2.53 3.66
C HIS A 15 -16.44 -1.23 3.40
N LEU A 16 -15.10 -1.30 3.41
CA LEU A 16 -14.16 -0.25 3.02
C LEU A 16 -14.13 1.03 3.89
N ASP A 17 -14.95 1.09 4.95
CA ASP A 17 -14.96 2.19 5.92
C ASP A 17 -15.31 1.70 7.33
N ILE A 18 -14.66 0.60 7.75
CA ILE A 18 -14.79 0.09 9.10
C ILE A 18 -14.06 1.04 10.07
N LYS A 19 -14.80 1.60 11.02
CA LYS A 19 -14.31 2.52 12.06
C LYS A 19 -15.26 2.48 13.26
N PRO A 20 -14.87 2.95 14.46
CA PRO A 20 -15.74 2.92 15.64
C PRO A 20 -17.11 3.57 15.40
N GLY A 21 -17.16 4.70 14.68
CA GLY A 21 -18.40 5.39 14.33
C GLY A 21 -19.38 4.57 13.47
N ASN A 22 -18.89 3.52 12.79
CA ASN A 22 -19.70 2.63 11.95
C ASN A 22 -19.99 1.28 12.65
N VAL A 23 -19.64 1.14 13.93
CA VAL A 23 -19.96 -0.03 14.76
C VAL A 23 -20.97 0.38 15.82
N LEU A 24 -22.24 0.08 15.57
CA LEU A 24 -23.33 0.38 16.49
C LEU A 24 -23.44 -0.70 17.56
N LEU A 25 -23.66 -0.29 18.81
CA LEU A 25 -23.90 -1.19 19.94
C LEU A 25 -25.37 -1.16 20.32
N GLN A 26 -26.02 -2.32 20.32
CA GLN A 26 -27.40 -2.46 20.77
C GLN A 26 -27.53 -3.72 21.62
N ARG A 27 -27.83 -3.55 22.92
CA ARG A 27 -28.04 -4.65 23.88
C ARG A 27 -26.90 -5.69 23.84
N GLY A 28 -25.65 -5.23 23.90
CA GLY A 28 -24.46 -6.08 23.87
C GLY A 28 -24.13 -6.69 22.49
N LYS A 29 -24.86 -6.33 21.43
CA LYS A 29 -24.59 -6.81 20.07
C LYS A 29 -24.01 -5.69 19.21
N CYS A 30 -22.90 -5.98 18.54
CA CYS A 30 -22.31 -5.09 17.53
C CYS A 30 -23.02 -5.25 16.18
N LYS A 31 -23.35 -4.12 15.54
CA LYS A 31 -23.93 -4.04 14.20
C LYS A 31 -23.07 -3.10 13.35
N LEU A 32 -22.83 -3.49 12.10
CA LEU A 32 -22.17 -2.60 11.14
C LEU A 32 -23.19 -1.65 10.51
N ALA A 33 -22.77 -0.40 10.29
CA ALA A 33 -23.55 0.66 9.64
C ALA A 33 -22.71 1.36 8.57
N ASP A 34 -23.35 2.20 7.77
CA ASP A 34 -22.74 3.02 6.72
C ASP A 34 -22.03 2.23 5.62
N PHE A 35 -22.82 1.72 4.69
CA PHE A 35 -22.35 1.01 3.50
C PHE A 35 -22.04 1.96 2.32
N GLY A 36 -21.89 3.27 2.56
CA GLY A 36 -21.74 4.28 1.49
C GLY A 36 -20.49 4.09 0.61
N LEU A 37 -19.45 3.44 1.17
CA LEU A 37 -18.24 3.07 0.45
C LEU A 37 -18.14 1.57 0.15
N SER A 38 -19.16 0.79 0.52
CA SER A 38 -19.13 -0.65 0.34
C SER A 38 -19.18 -1.05 -1.12
N ARG A 39 -18.52 -2.16 -1.45
CA ARG A 39 -18.47 -2.69 -2.80
C ARG A 39 -18.88 -4.16 -2.80
N VAL A 40 -19.82 -4.49 -3.69
CA VAL A 40 -20.26 -5.87 -3.95
C VAL A 40 -19.51 -6.39 -5.16
N ILE A 41 -18.83 -7.51 -4.98
CA ILE A 41 -18.17 -8.24 -6.04
C ILE A 41 -19.02 -9.47 -6.37
N PRO A 42 -19.66 -9.52 -7.55
CA PRO A 42 -20.46 -10.66 -7.97
C PRO A 42 -19.69 -11.97 -7.88
N ARG A 43 -20.38 -13.06 -7.52
CA ARG A 43 -19.75 -14.35 -7.23
C ARG A 43 -18.98 -14.88 -8.44
N GLU A 44 -19.51 -14.64 -9.63
CA GLU A 44 -18.94 -15.03 -10.92
C GLU A 44 -17.58 -14.36 -11.14
N GLN A 45 -17.45 -13.08 -10.77
CA GLN A 45 -16.17 -12.37 -10.87
C GLN A 45 -15.15 -12.93 -9.86
N VAL A 46 -15.58 -13.30 -8.66
CA VAL A 46 -14.70 -13.92 -7.65
C VAL A 46 -14.19 -15.27 -8.14
N THR A 47 -15.04 -16.11 -8.74
CA THR A 47 -14.64 -17.42 -9.27
C THR A 47 -13.67 -17.27 -10.45
N HIS A 48 -13.94 -16.35 -11.39
CA HIS A 48 -13.04 -16.11 -12.53
C HIS A 48 -11.65 -15.61 -12.12
N LEU A 49 -11.54 -14.85 -11.02
CA LEU A 49 -10.26 -14.44 -10.46
C LEU A 49 -9.49 -15.60 -9.81
N ALA A 50 -10.21 -16.51 -9.14
CA ALA A 50 -9.61 -17.68 -8.50
C ALA A 50 -9.12 -18.72 -9.53
N GLU A 51 -9.78 -18.80 -10.69
CA GLU A 51 -9.48 -19.76 -11.76
C GLU A 51 -8.37 -19.29 -12.73
N GLY A 52 -7.76 -18.12 -12.49
CA GLY A 52 -6.61 -17.63 -13.28
C GLY A 52 -6.95 -17.23 -14.72
N ALA A 53 -8.24 -17.15 -15.07
CA ALA A 53 -8.70 -16.87 -16.43
C ALA A 53 -8.73 -15.37 -16.70
N ASN A 54 -7.64 -14.78 -17.20
CA ASN A 54 -7.54 -13.40 -17.75
C ASN A 54 -8.23 -12.27 -16.95
N GLY A 55 -8.58 -12.53 -15.69
CA GLY A 55 -9.44 -11.66 -14.90
C GLY A 55 -8.68 -10.40 -14.54
N GLN A 56 -9.21 -9.23 -14.91
CA GLN A 56 -8.71 -7.97 -14.40
C GLN A 56 -8.80 -8.01 -12.87
N ALA A 57 -7.65 -7.88 -12.20
CA ALA A 57 -7.60 -7.79 -10.75
C ALA A 57 -8.55 -6.69 -10.28
N LEU A 58 -9.44 -7.01 -9.34
CA LEU A 58 -10.30 -6.01 -8.74
C LEU A 58 -9.44 -5.07 -7.92
N LEU A 59 -9.48 -3.79 -8.29
CA LEU A 59 -8.66 -2.77 -7.66
C LEU A 59 -9.51 -1.97 -6.68
N TRP A 60 -8.89 -1.60 -5.57
CA TRP A 60 -9.44 -0.61 -4.67
C TRP A 60 -9.23 0.79 -5.27
N GLU A 61 -10.29 1.57 -5.31
CA GLU A 61 -10.31 2.83 -6.09
C GLU A 61 -10.02 4.08 -5.25
N GLY A 62 -10.05 3.97 -3.92
CA GLY A 62 -9.92 5.08 -2.98
C GLY A 62 -11.09 5.14 -1.98
N GLY A 63 -11.11 6.19 -1.15
CA GLY A 63 -12.12 6.41 -0.11
C GLY A 63 -11.68 5.94 1.27
N GLY A 64 -12.59 5.95 2.24
CA GLY A 64 -12.37 5.44 3.60
C GLY A 64 -11.79 6.48 4.58
N THR A 65 -11.91 6.19 5.87
CA THR A 65 -11.39 7.04 6.94
C THR A 65 -9.90 6.76 7.17
N LEU A 66 -9.04 7.74 6.85
CA LEU A 66 -7.56 7.63 6.83
C LEU A 66 -6.95 6.79 7.98
N TRP A 67 -7.37 7.04 9.22
CA TRP A 67 -6.76 6.42 10.41
C TRP A 67 -6.98 4.90 10.53
N TYR A 68 -7.94 4.36 9.77
CA TYR A 68 -8.30 2.94 9.79
C TYR A 68 -7.89 2.26 8.48
N GLN A 69 -7.12 2.93 7.62
CA GLN A 69 -6.69 2.37 6.34
C GLN A 69 -5.33 1.67 6.44
N PRO A 70 -5.13 0.58 5.66
CA PRO A 70 -3.82 0.00 5.45
C PRO A 70 -2.81 0.99 4.84
N PRO A 71 -1.51 0.84 5.11
CA PRO A 71 -0.48 1.73 4.58
C PRO A 71 -0.46 1.75 3.04
N GLU A 72 -0.68 0.61 2.38
CA GLU A 72 -0.73 0.55 0.92
C GLU A 72 -1.88 1.37 0.32
N CYS A 73 -3.01 1.47 1.02
CA CYS A 73 -4.14 2.32 0.63
C CYS A 73 -3.76 3.80 0.73
N LEU A 74 -3.12 4.19 1.84
CA LEU A 74 -2.68 5.57 2.10
C LEU A 74 -1.63 6.02 1.09
N ILE A 75 -0.60 5.19 0.86
CA ILE A 75 0.48 5.48 -0.09
C ILE A 75 -0.08 5.62 -1.51
N PHE A 76 -0.95 4.69 -1.93
CA PHE A 76 -1.58 4.75 -3.25
C PHE A 76 -2.40 6.03 -3.44
N GLN A 77 -3.25 6.40 -2.48
CA GLN A 77 -4.04 7.63 -2.54
C GLN A 77 -3.15 8.86 -2.64
N ARG A 78 -2.11 8.94 -1.80
CA ARG A 78 -1.21 10.09 -1.75
C ARG A 78 -0.40 10.24 -3.03
N GLN A 79 0.17 9.15 -3.55
CA GLN A 79 0.91 9.17 -4.83
C GLN A 79 0.00 9.56 -6.01
N ARG A 80 -1.29 9.18 -5.99
CA ARG A 80 -2.26 9.65 -7.01
C ARG A 80 -2.56 11.14 -6.89
N GLN A 81 -2.68 11.69 -5.69
CA GLN A 81 -2.90 13.12 -5.49
C GLN A 81 -1.71 13.94 -5.99
N VAL A 82 -0.48 13.55 -5.64
CA VAL A 82 0.75 14.23 -6.08
C VAL A 82 0.86 14.22 -7.61
N LYS A 83 0.61 13.08 -8.26
CA LYS A 83 0.62 13.00 -9.74
C LYS A 83 -0.40 13.94 -10.38
N ARG A 84 -1.61 14.03 -9.81
CA ARG A 84 -2.66 14.94 -10.31
C ARG A 84 -2.24 16.40 -10.16
N ALA A 85 -1.66 16.78 -9.03
CA ALA A 85 -1.18 18.13 -8.78
C ALA A 85 -0.12 18.57 -9.80
N CYS A 86 0.92 17.75 -10.04
CA CYS A 86 1.95 18.08 -11.05
C CYS A 86 1.36 18.22 -12.47
N THR A 87 0.45 17.32 -12.86
CA THR A 87 -0.20 17.41 -14.18
C THR A 87 -1.14 18.62 -14.33
N SER A 88 -1.65 19.17 -13.24
CA SER A 88 -2.49 20.38 -13.25
C SER A 88 -1.66 21.67 -13.31
N GLU A 89 -0.42 21.65 -12.83
CA GLU A 89 0.49 22.80 -12.96
C GLU A 89 1.16 22.87 -14.34
N ASP A 90 1.46 21.73 -14.95
CA ASP A 90 1.99 21.66 -16.33
C ASP A 90 0.94 21.98 -17.41
N GLY A 91 -0.35 21.99 -17.05
CA GLY A 91 -1.46 22.27 -17.98
C GLY A 91 -1.61 23.73 -18.43
N ARG A 92 -0.82 24.67 -17.87
CA ARG A 92 -0.82 26.08 -18.29
C ARG A 92 0.26 26.45 -19.31
N ASN A 93 1.15 25.53 -19.69
CA ASN A 93 2.05 25.81 -20.79
C ASN A 93 2.56 24.52 -21.44
N LEU A 94 2.47 24.52 -22.78
CA LEU A 94 3.14 23.62 -23.74
C LEU A 94 2.33 22.42 -24.22
N SER A 95 1.81 22.60 -25.44
CA SER A 95 1.52 21.52 -26.38
C SER A 95 2.84 20.88 -26.86
N PRO A 96 2.94 19.53 -26.90
CA PRO A 96 4.06 18.90 -27.59
C PRO A 96 3.64 18.41 -28.97
N ARG A 97 4.15 19.14 -29.98
CA ARG A 97 4.32 18.70 -31.36
C ARG A 97 5.02 17.33 -31.40
N LYS A 98 4.53 16.45 -32.27
CA LYS A 98 5.19 15.22 -32.71
C LYS A 98 6.60 15.52 -33.22
N ARG A 99 7.62 14.82 -32.71
CA ARG A 99 8.87 14.58 -33.44
C ARG A 99 9.35 13.16 -33.21
N ALA A 100 9.16 12.35 -34.23
CA ALA A 100 9.91 11.12 -34.44
C ALA A 100 11.39 11.50 -34.64
N LEU A 101 12.29 10.81 -33.93
CA LEU A 101 13.69 10.74 -34.29
C LEU A 101 14.17 9.29 -34.19
N SER A 102 14.53 8.79 -35.36
CA SER A 102 15.27 7.57 -35.65
C SER A 102 16.54 7.44 -34.79
N ARG A 103 16.81 6.23 -34.28
CA ARG A 103 18.11 5.83 -33.75
C ARG A 103 18.57 4.57 -34.48
N ASN A 104 19.69 4.70 -35.19
CA ASN A 104 20.42 3.61 -35.83
C ASN A 104 21.06 2.67 -34.78
N PRO A 105 21.28 1.39 -35.12
CA PRO A 105 21.90 0.40 -34.22
C PRO A 105 23.43 0.55 -34.14
N ALA A 106 23.99 0.16 -32.99
CA ALA A 106 25.43 0.12 -32.69
C ALA A 106 26.13 -1.13 -33.28
N PRO A 107 27.45 -1.08 -33.55
CA PRO A 107 28.20 -2.20 -34.13
C PRO A 107 28.57 -3.29 -33.10
N PRO A 108 28.86 -4.53 -33.56
CA PRO A 108 29.20 -5.65 -32.68
C PRO A 108 30.65 -5.54 -32.15
N GLY A 109 30.81 -5.65 -30.84
CA GLY A 109 32.10 -5.73 -30.15
C GLY A 109 32.58 -7.17 -29.97
N GLU A 110 33.90 -7.36 -30.08
CA GLU A 110 34.65 -8.62 -30.04
C GLU A 110 34.53 -9.41 -28.71
N PRO A 111 34.75 -10.74 -28.73
CA PRO A 111 34.71 -11.56 -27.51
C PRO A 111 35.97 -11.36 -26.65
N ARG A 112 35.78 -10.87 -25.42
CA ARG A 112 36.82 -10.87 -24.37
C ARG A 112 36.95 -12.25 -23.74
N ALA A 113 38.20 -12.70 -23.61
CA ALA A 113 38.60 -13.96 -22.98
C ALA A 113 38.16 -14.07 -21.51
N ALA A 114 37.72 -15.26 -21.12
CA ALA A 114 37.35 -15.60 -19.75
C ALA A 114 38.59 -15.67 -18.83
N PRO A 115 38.54 -15.11 -17.60
CA PRO A 115 39.60 -15.34 -16.64
C PRO A 115 39.50 -16.76 -16.08
N SER A 116 40.61 -17.47 -16.06
CA SER A 116 40.77 -18.76 -15.39
C SER A 116 40.57 -18.59 -13.88
N THR A 117 39.47 -19.13 -13.36
CA THR A 117 39.21 -19.19 -11.91
C THR A 117 39.65 -20.55 -11.38
N SER A 118 40.75 -20.58 -10.62
CA SER A 118 41.11 -21.72 -9.75
C SER A 118 39.99 -21.98 -8.72
N PRO A 119 39.71 -23.25 -8.34
CA PRO A 119 38.67 -23.56 -7.36
C PRO A 119 39.03 -22.94 -6.00
N ARG A 120 38.28 -21.92 -5.56
CA ARG A 120 38.46 -21.31 -4.23
C ARG A 120 37.79 -22.16 -3.17
N GLU A 121 38.48 -22.30 -2.03
CA GLU A 121 38.03 -23.17 -0.94
C GLU A 121 36.65 -22.79 -0.39
N PRO A 122 35.78 -23.76 -0.03
CA PRO A 122 34.41 -23.53 0.42
C PRO A 122 34.25 -22.57 1.61
N ARG A 123 35.29 -22.46 2.46
CA ARG A 123 35.28 -21.64 3.68
C ARG A 123 35.36 -20.14 3.40
N GLU A 124 36.05 -19.72 2.35
CA GLU A 124 36.12 -18.29 1.99
C GLU A 124 34.85 -17.79 1.30
N ALA A 125 34.20 -18.64 0.50
CA ALA A 125 32.94 -18.32 -0.15
C ALA A 125 31.81 -18.07 0.87
N SER A 126 31.76 -18.88 1.93
CA SER A 126 30.80 -18.74 3.03
C SER A 126 31.00 -17.44 3.81
N ARG A 127 32.24 -17.08 4.19
CA ARG A 127 32.54 -15.81 4.86
C ARG A 127 32.21 -14.58 4.00
N ARG A 128 32.45 -14.65 2.69
CA ARG A 128 32.08 -13.58 1.74
C ARG A 128 30.57 -13.43 1.60
N HIS A 129 29.82 -14.53 1.63
CA HIS A 129 28.35 -14.49 1.60
C HIS A 129 27.78 -13.86 2.87
N GLU A 130 28.28 -14.24 4.05
CA GLU A 130 27.88 -13.63 5.33
C GLU A 130 28.23 -12.14 5.40
N ALA A 131 29.42 -11.74 4.94
CA ALA A 131 29.81 -10.33 4.91
C ALA A 131 28.93 -9.51 3.94
N LYS A 132 28.52 -10.08 2.79
CA LYS A 132 27.56 -9.45 1.87
C LYS A 132 26.17 -9.32 2.50
N LEU A 133 25.69 -10.34 3.22
CA LEU A 133 24.41 -10.28 3.92
C LEU A 133 24.41 -9.20 5.00
N ARG A 134 25.49 -9.10 5.78
CA ARG A 134 25.65 -8.08 6.81
C ARG A 134 25.69 -6.66 6.22
N ARG A 135 26.49 -6.45 5.16
CA ARG A 135 26.55 -5.15 4.46
C ARG A 135 25.21 -4.77 3.84
N GLY A 136 24.52 -5.72 3.20
CA GLY A 136 23.17 -5.49 2.67
C GLY A 136 22.16 -5.11 3.76
N GLY A 137 22.23 -5.77 4.93
CA GLY A 137 21.39 -5.42 6.06
C GLY A 137 21.70 -4.04 6.69
N GLU A 138 22.96 -3.60 6.64
CA GLU A 138 23.37 -2.25 7.07
C GLU A 138 22.90 -1.18 6.08
N GLU A 139 23.08 -1.40 4.77
CA GLU A 139 22.59 -0.52 3.70
C GLU A 139 21.05 -0.37 3.76
N ASP A 140 20.32 -1.47 3.91
CA ASP A 140 18.85 -1.46 4.07
C ASP A 140 18.41 -0.69 5.32
N ARG A 141 19.21 -0.74 6.41
CA ARG A 141 18.90 -0.05 7.66
C ARG A 141 19.14 1.45 7.53
N GLU A 142 20.25 1.84 6.92
CA GLU A 142 20.58 3.24 6.64
C GLU A 142 19.54 3.86 5.70
N GLU A 143 19.15 3.16 4.63
CA GLU A 143 18.10 3.61 3.72
C GLU A 143 16.77 3.83 4.47
N LYS A 144 16.35 2.86 5.31
CA LYS A 144 15.15 3.02 6.14
C LYS A 144 15.25 4.21 7.07
N GLN A 145 16.41 4.45 7.69
CA GLN A 145 16.60 5.57 8.59
C GLN A 145 16.59 6.91 7.86
N ASN A 146 17.15 6.96 6.65
CA ASN A 146 17.10 8.13 5.77
C ASN A 146 15.66 8.42 5.31
N LEU A 147 14.88 7.39 4.95
CA LEU A 147 13.47 7.55 4.60
C LEU A 147 12.64 8.06 5.79
N LEU A 148 12.88 7.54 6.99
CA LEU A 148 12.20 8.01 8.20
C LEU A 148 12.56 9.46 8.52
N ALA A 149 13.84 9.82 8.43
CA ALA A 149 14.28 11.20 8.63
C ALA A 149 13.69 12.17 7.59
N LEU A 150 13.39 11.68 6.38
CA LEU A 150 12.71 12.46 5.35
C LEU A 150 11.24 12.70 5.70
N ALA A 151 10.56 11.73 6.31
CA ALA A 151 9.16 11.88 6.74
C ALA A 151 8.96 13.05 7.73
N ASP A 152 9.95 13.28 8.60
CA ASP A 152 9.91 14.38 9.59
C ASP A 152 10.23 15.76 8.95
N LYS A 153 11.04 15.78 7.88
CA LYS A 153 11.54 17.03 7.28
C LYS A 153 10.71 17.52 6.10
N ASP A 154 10.31 16.61 5.21
CA ASP A 154 9.57 16.89 3.98
C ASP A 154 8.66 15.70 3.65
N LEU A 155 7.40 15.83 4.05
CA LEU A 155 6.39 14.79 3.85
C LEU A 155 6.15 14.50 2.35
N GLU A 156 6.25 15.51 1.46
CA GLU A 156 6.06 15.28 0.03
C GLU A 156 7.23 14.55 -0.60
N ALA A 157 8.46 14.91 -0.22
CA ALA A 157 9.65 14.16 -0.64
C ALA A 157 9.63 12.73 -0.11
N PHE A 158 9.17 12.50 1.12
CA PHE A 158 9.00 11.17 1.69
C PHE A 158 8.06 10.30 0.83
N PHE A 159 6.86 10.79 0.50
CA PHE A 159 5.93 10.03 -0.34
C PHE A 159 6.43 9.80 -1.78
N ARG A 160 7.26 10.70 -2.31
CA ARG A 160 7.95 10.52 -3.60
C ARG A 160 9.07 9.47 -3.54
N ALA A 161 9.72 9.31 -2.39
CA ALA A 161 10.81 8.36 -2.18
C ALA A 161 10.31 6.93 -1.89
N LEU A 162 9.07 6.76 -1.42
CA LEU A 162 8.47 5.44 -1.22
C LEU A 162 8.30 4.66 -2.54
N PRO A 163 8.35 3.32 -2.50
CA PRO A 163 8.02 2.48 -3.65
C PRO A 163 6.68 2.88 -4.28
N VAL A 164 6.64 2.94 -5.61
CA VAL A 164 5.42 3.33 -6.33
C VAL A 164 4.40 2.21 -6.25
N ILE A 165 3.26 2.49 -5.61
CA ILE A 165 2.10 1.60 -5.59
C ILE A 165 1.21 1.97 -6.78
N ARG A 166 1.21 1.11 -7.81
CA ARG A 166 0.43 1.34 -9.04
C ARG A 166 -1.05 1.00 -8.88
N SER A 167 -1.35 0.05 -8.01
CA SER A 167 -2.70 -0.40 -7.70
C SER A 167 -2.71 -1.09 -6.34
N VAL A 168 -3.88 -1.08 -5.70
CA VAL A 168 -4.13 -1.82 -4.46
C VAL A 168 -5.19 -2.88 -4.76
N PRO A 169 -4.92 -4.18 -4.53
CA PRO A 169 -5.93 -5.20 -4.70
C PRO A 169 -7.09 -4.99 -3.73
N LEU A 170 -8.32 -4.99 -4.26
CA LEU A 170 -9.51 -5.03 -3.43
C LEU A 170 -9.63 -6.43 -2.82
N ASN A 171 -9.47 -6.52 -1.51
CA ASN A 171 -9.57 -7.79 -0.80
C ASN A 171 -10.09 -7.59 0.64
N ASP A 172 -10.27 -8.69 1.36
CA ASP A 172 -10.79 -8.67 2.72
C ASP A 172 -9.82 -8.07 3.72
N LYS A 173 -8.51 -8.02 3.39
CA LYS A 173 -7.47 -7.54 4.31
C LYS A 173 -7.61 -6.05 4.60
N ILE A 174 -8.22 -5.28 3.71
CA ILE A 174 -8.55 -3.87 3.95
C ILE A 174 -9.51 -3.74 5.14
N ASP A 175 -10.61 -4.49 5.15
CA ASP A 175 -11.57 -4.48 6.26
C ASP A 175 -10.95 -5.06 7.55
N ILE A 176 -10.11 -6.10 7.42
CA ILE A 176 -9.45 -6.74 8.57
C ILE A 176 -8.43 -5.82 9.24
N TRP A 177 -7.66 -5.05 8.47
CA TRP A 177 -6.74 -4.04 9.00
C TRP A 177 -7.49 -3.03 9.88
N ALA A 178 -8.60 -2.51 9.36
CA ALA A 178 -9.44 -1.55 10.07
C ALA A 178 -9.99 -2.12 11.39
N VAL A 179 -10.40 -3.40 11.42
CA VAL A 179 -10.78 -4.09 12.67
C VAL A 179 -9.61 -4.16 13.64
N GLY A 180 -8.38 -4.40 13.17
CA GLY A 180 -7.18 -4.36 14.00
C GLY A 180 -6.97 -3.00 14.65
N CYS A 181 -7.21 -1.91 13.89
CA CYS A 181 -7.15 -0.56 14.44
C CYS A 181 -8.20 -0.31 15.52
N ILE A 182 -9.44 -0.77 15.33
CA ILE A 182 -10.49 -0.67 16.35
C ILE A 182 -10.13 -1.49 17.59
N LEU A 183 -9.62 -2.72 17.43
CA LEU A 183 -9.20 -3.56 18.54
C LEU A 183 -8.09 -2.90 19.36
N TYR A 184 -7.09 -2.32 18.70
CA TYR A 184 -6.04 -1.56 19.36
C TYR A 184 -6.63 -0.39 20.16
N GLU A 185 -7.52 0.39 19.53
CA GLU A 185 -8.15 1.56 20.17
C GLU A 185 -8.95 1.16 21.42
N MET A 186 -9.68 0.04 21.38
CA MET A 186 -10.40 -0.49 22.55
C MET A 186 -9.47 -0.94 23.68
N LEU A 187 -8.30 -1.50 23.35
CA LEU A 187 -7.36 -2.02 24.37
C LEU A 187 -6.52 -0.92 25.01
N PHE A 188 -6.18 0.13 24.27
CA PHE A 188 -5.22 1.14 24.71
C PHE A 188 -5.82 2.55 24.85
N ASN A 189 -7.12 2.70 24.57
CA ASN A 189 -7.86 3.97 24.60
C ASN A 189 -7.18 5.09 23.80
N LYS A 190 -6.51 4.71 22.72
CA LYS A 190 -5.78 5.60 21.81
C LYS A 190 -5.75 4.98 20.42
N ARG A 191 -5.81 5.80 19.38
CA ARG A 191 -5.65 5.29 18.01
C ARG A 191 -4.23 4.73 17.81
N PRO A 192 -4.06 3.66 17.02
CA PRO A 192 -2.72 3.17 16.69
C PRO A 192 -1.94 4.16 15.83
N PHE A 193 -2.64 4.94 15.00
CA PHE A 193 -2.08 5.92 14.09
C PHE A 193 -2.92 7.20 14.09
N GLY A 194 -2.25 8.35 13.96
CA GLY A 194 -2.90 9.66 13.93
C GLY A 194 -3.25 10.22 15.32
N PRO A 195 -3.79 11.45 15.35
CA PRO A 195 -4.23 12.06 16.60
C PRO A 195 -5.34 11.24 17.23
N SER A 196 -5.19 10.98 18.53
CA SER A 196 -6.28 10.39 19.32
C SER A 196 -7.47 11.35 19.27
N PRO A 197 -8.71 10.84 19.19
CA PRO A 197 -9.87 11.70 19.41
C PRO A 197 -9.66 12.37 20.77
N ALA A 198 -9.66 13.72 20.79
CA ALA A 198 -9.42 14.47 22.00
C ALA A 198 -10.27 13.87 23.12
N GLN A 199 -9.63 13.45 24.21
CA GLN A 199 -10.38 13.28 25.44
C GLN A 199 -10.95 14.67 25.71
N ASN A 200 -12.27 14.84 25.55
CA ASN A 200 -12.93 16.04 26.04
C ASN A 200 -12.71 16.05 27.55
N THR A 201 -11.60 16.61 28.01
CA THR A 201 -11.35 16.93 29.41
C THR A 201 -12.13 18.19 29.74
N THR A 202 -13.45 18.08 29.67
CA THR A 202 -14.44 18.96 30.30
C THR A 202 -15.74 18.16 30.39
N ASP A 203 -15.76 17.17 31.27
CA ASP A 203 -17.00 16.71 31.89
C ASP A 203 -17.16 17.58 33.16
N PRO A 204 -18.03 18.61 33.18
CA PRO A 204 -18.38 19.28 34.41
C PRO A 204 -19.49 18.44 35.08
N THR A 205 -19.10 17.51 35.94
CA THR A 205 -20.01 17.00 36.99
C THR A 205 -19.76 17.77 38.27
#